data_AF-S8D097-F1
#
_entry.id   AF-S8D097-F1
#
_cell.length_a   1.000
_cell.length_b   1.000
_cell.length_c   1.000
_cell.angle_alpha   90.00
_cell.angle_beta   90.00
_cell.angle_gamma   90.00
#
_symmetry.space_group_name_H-M   'P 1'
#
loop_
_entity.id
_entity.type
_entity.pdbx_description
1 polymer ?
#
loop_
_entity_poly.entity_id
_entity_poly.type
_entity_poly.pdbx_seq_one_letter_code
_entity_poly.pdbx_strand_id
1 'polypeptide(L)'
;VRSHCSQMKHLLFLFSILVTIAGFLASTQGDEAVTLSVDASPALTKNISSVMYGVFFEEINHAGTGGLWAELVSNRGFEAGRDTLPPTIEPWKIIGNKPSLNVSTDSSSCFAKNKVALKVEVLCSEKTCPSGGVGVYNPGFWGM
;
A
#
# COMPACT_ATOMS: atom_id res chain seq x y z
N VAL A 1 63.64 -2.18 23.50
CA VAL A 1 62.45 -1.68 22.76
C VAL A 1 61.47 -2.80 22.34
N ARG A 2 61.92 -3.91 21.74
CA ARG A 2 61.01 -5.01 21.34
C ARG A 2 60.31 -5.77 22.48
N SER A 3 60.94 -5.92 23.65
CA SER A 3 60.34 -6.60 24.82
C SER A 3 59.17 -5.82 25.46
N HIS A 4 59.31 -4.50 25.57
CA HIS A 4 58.23 -3.62 26.07
C HIS A 4 57.01 -3.58 25.15
N CYS A 5 57.20 -3.71 23.83
CA CYS A 5 56.10 -3.77 22.86
C CYS A 5 55.29 -5.07 22.96
N SER A 6 55.93 -6.21 23.27
CA SER A 6 55.24 -7.48 23.50
C SER A 6 54.45 -7.47 24.82
N GLN A 7 55.02 -6.91 25.88
CA GLN A 7 54.35 -6.75 27.17
C GLN A 7 53.10 -5.85 27.08
N MET A 8 53.17 -4.76 26.32
CA MET A 8 52.04 -3.84 26.12
C MET A 8 50.89 -4.48 25.31
N LYS A 9 51.21 -5.36 24.34
CA LYS A 9 50.20 -6.14 23.59
C LYS A 9 49.48 -7.16 24.47
N HIS A 10 50.19 -7.82 25.39
CA HIS A 10 49.58 -8.72 26.36
C HIS A 10 48.69 -7.96 27.34
N LEU A 11 49.12 -6.79 27.81
CA LEU A 11 48.33 -5.97 28.72
C LEU A 11 47.03 -5.46 28.06
N LEU A 12 47.10 -5.03 26.80
CA LEU A 12 45.92 -4.60 26.02
C LEU A 12 44.97 -5.77 25.72
N PHE A 13 45.51 -6.96 25.44
CA PHE A 13 44.71 -8.17 25.23
C PHE A 13 43.99 -8.61 26.51
N LEU A 14 44.69 -8.59 27.65
CA LEU A 14 44.09 -8.87 28.96
C LEU A 14 43.02 -7.84 29.33
N PHE A 15 43.25 -6.56 29.05
CA PHE A 15 42.26 -5.50 29.26
C PHE A 15 41.01 -5.69 28.39
N SER A 16 41.18 -6.08 27.12
CA SER A 16 40.06 -6.40 26.22
C SER A 16 39.25 -7.60 26.68
N ILE A 17 39.92 -8.66 27.18
CA ILE A 17 39.24 -9.81 27.80
C ILE A 17 38.47 -9.38 29.05
N LEU A 18 39.05 -8.51 29.88
CA LEU A 18 38.39 -8.04 31.10
C LEU A 18 37.13 -7.23 30.80
N VAL A 19 37.17 -6.34 29.79
CA VAL A 19 36.02 -5.53 29.38
C VAL A 19 34.90 -6.39 28.78
N THR A 20 35.24 -7.41 27.99
CA THR A 20 34.23 -8.32 27.41
C THR A 20 33.55 -9.20 28.45
N ILE A 21 34.29 -9.68 29.47
CA ILE A 21 33.72 -10.45 30.59
C ILE A 21 32.78 -9.57 31.44
N ALA A 22 33.18 -8.32 31.74
CA ALA A 22 32.34 -7.39 32.49
C ALA A 22 31.04 -7.03 31.75
N GLY A 23 31.09 -6.87 30.42
CA GLY A 23 29.90 -6.63 29.59
C GLY A 23 28.92 -7.82 29.58
N PHE A 24 29.44 -9.06 29.61
CA PHE A 24 28.60 -10.26 29.65
C PHE A 24 27.90 -10.42 31.01
N LEU A 25 28.57 -10.12 32.11
CA LEU A 25 28.00 -10.18 33.47
C LEU A 25 26.94 -9.11 33.73
N ALA A 26 27.00 -7.96 33.04
CA ALA A 26 26.03 -6.88 33.18
C ALA A 26 24.71 -7.10 32.40
N SER A 27 24.64 -8.16 31.58
CA SER A 27 23.48 -8.44 30.70
C SER A 27 22.40 -9.32 31.33
N THR A 28 22.47 -9.60 32.63
CA THR A 28 21.41 -10.33 33.35
C THR A 28 20.23 -9.39 33.61
N GLN A 29 19.30 -9.30 32.66
CA GLN A 29 17.93 -8.86 32.99
C GLN A 29 17.33 -9.93 33.89
N GLY A 30 17.22 -9.63 35.18
CA GLY A 30 16.49 -10.48 36.11
C GLY A 30 15.01 -10.46 35.74
N ASP A 31 14.41 -11.63 35.57
CA ASP A 31 12.95 -11.77 35.55
C ASP A 31 12.44 -11.40 36.95
N GLU A 32 11.96 -10.17 37.09
CA GLU A 32 11.18 -9.74 38.25
C GLU A 32 9.88 -10.56 38.27
N ALA A 33 9.65 -11.31 39.36
CA ALA A 33 8.47 -12.15 39.47
C ALA A 33 7.20 -11.28 39.64
N VAL A 34 6.37 -11.21 38.60
CA VAL A 34 5.07 -10.53 38.63
C VAL A 34 3.98 -11.53 39.04
N THR A 35 3.21 -11.18 40.07
CA THR A 35 2.05 -11.98 40.50
C THR A 35 0.76 -11.39 39.94
N LEU A 36 0.00 -12.19 39.16
CA LEU A 36 -1.36 -11.88 38.73
C LEU A 36 -2.34 -12.76 39.51
N SER A 37 -3.25 -12.14 40.28
CA SER A 37 -4.34 -12.84 40.96
C SER A 37 -5.64 -12.64 40.18
N VAL A 38 -6.37 -13.73 39.91
CA VAL A 38 -7.64 -13.72 39.16
C VAL A 38 -8.73 -14.33 40.03
N ASP A 39 -9.80 -13.58 40.27
CA ASP A 39 -11.01 -14.06 40.95
C ASP A 39 -12.06 -14.48 39.90
N ALA A 40 -12.35 -15.77 39.84
CA ALA A 40 -13.32 -16.37 38.94
C ALA A 40 -14.64 -16.75 39.64
N SER A 41 -14.96 -16.12 40.79
CA SER A 41 -16.18 -16.41 41.53
C SER A 41 -17.46 -16.07 40.73
N PRO A 42 -18.50 -16.92 40.77
CA PRO A 42 -19.74 -16.67 40.03
C PRO A 42 -20.43 -15.36 40.38
N ALA A 43 -20.26 -14.87 41.63
CA ALA A 43 -20.83 -13.62 42.10
C ALA A 43 -20.31 -12.39 41.35
N LEU A 44 -19.10 -12.46 40.78
CA LEU A 44 -18.47 -11.38 40.01
C LEU A 44 -18.67 -11.53 38.49
N THR A 45 -19.30 -12.61 38.04
CA THR A 45 -19.43 -12.89 36.60
C THR A 45 -20.40 -11.92 35.94
N LYS A 46 -19.98 -11.34 34.81
CA LYS A 46 -20.81 -10.55 33.90
C LYS A 46 -20.64 -11.07 32.48
N ASN A 47 -21.73 -11.10 31.72
CA ASN A 47 -21.65 -11.44 30.31
C ASN A 47 -20.94 -10.33 29.53
N ILE A 48 -19.91 -10.71 28.77
CA ILE A 48 -19.31 -9.83 27.78
C ILE A 48 -20.31 -9.71 26.62
N SER A 49 -20.56 -8.48 26.18
CA SER A 49 -21.47 -8.22 25.07
C SER A 49 -21.03 -8.94 23.80
N SER A 50 -21.97 -9.54 23.05
CA SER A 50 -21.67 -10.18 21.76
C SER A 50 -21.22 -9.19 20.68
N VAL A 51 -21.43 -7.89 20.90
CA VAL A 51 -21.01 -6.80 20.00
C VAL A 51 -19.81 -6.02 20.55
N MET A 52 -19.10 -6.57 21.54
CA MET A 52 -17.90 -5.93 22.10
C MET A 52 -16.82 -5.69 21.03
N TYR A 53 -16.76 -6.55 20.01
CA TYR A 53 -15.82 -6.45 18.90
C TYR A 53 -16.58 -6.37 17.58
N GLY A 54 -16.19 -5.43 16.73
CA GLY A 54 -16.78 -5.21 15.42
C GLY A 54 -15.78 -4.53 14.47
N VAL A 55 -16.23 -4.26 13.25
CA VAL A 55 -15.43 -3.60 12.22
C VAL A 55 -16.07 -2.26 11.90
N PHE A 56 -15.25 -1.22 11.84
CA PHE A 56 -15.61 0.08 11.29
C PHE A 56 -15.11 0.16 9.84
N PHE A 57 -15.94 0.72 8.95
CA PHE A 57 -15.59 0.86 7.54
C PHE A 57 -15.88 2.28 7.06
N GLU A 58 -14.89 2.88 6.42
CA GLU A 58 -15.02 4.09 5.60
C GLU A 58 -14.25 3.88 4.28
N GLU A 59 -14.60 4.66 3.26
CA GLU A 59 -13.78 4.72 2.04
C GLU A 59 -12.54 5.58 2.30
N ILE A 60 -11.49 4.95 2.83
CA ILE A 60 -10.17 5.55 3.01
C ILE A 60 -9.11 4.59 2.46
N ASN A 61 -8.05 5.13 1.86
CA ASN A 61 -6.93 4.34 1.35
C ASN A 61 -7.34 3.17 0.42
N HIS A 62 -8.39 3.36 -0.40
CA HIS A 62 -8.93 2.31 -1.28
C HIS A 62 -9.50 1.08 -0.53
N ALA A 63 -9.98 1.23 0.71
CA ALA A 63 -10.56 0.14 1.49
C ALA A 63 -11.82 -0.47 0.85
N GLY A 64 -12.64 0.33 0.15
CA GLY A 64 -13.74 -0.16 -0.66
C GLY A 64 -13.38 -0.26 -2.12
N THR A 65 -13.23 0.88 -2.81
CA THR A 65 -12.91 0.91 -4.23
C THR A 65 -11.43 0.59 -4.46
N GLY A 66 -11.15 -0.62 -4.96
CA GLY A 66 -9.79 -1.18 -5.03
C GLY A 66 -9.40 -2.05 -3.85
N GLY A 67 -10.35 -2.30 -2.93
CA GLY A 67 -10.20 -3.16 -1.77
C GLY A 67 -11.36 -4.14 -1.68
N LEU A 68 -12.32 -3.87 -0.78
CA LEU A 68 -13.45 -4.75 -0.51
C LEU A 68 -14.39 -4.93 -1.72
N TRP A 69 -14.55 -3.90 -2.55
CA TRP A 69 -15.35 -4.01 -3.77
C TRP A 69 -14.52 -4.60 -4.90
N ALA A 70 -14.95 -5.76 -5.41
CA ALA A 70 -14.25 -6.56 -6.40
C ALA A 70 -14.16 -5.96 -7.82
N GLU A 71 -14.45 -4.67 -7.99
CA GLU A 71 -14.21 -3.97 -9.26
C GLU A 71 -12.71 -3.80 -9.47
N LEU A 72 -12.23 -4.24 -10.63
CA LEU A 72 -10.82 -4.14 -10.99
C LEU A 72 -10.53 -2.87 -11.79
N VAL A 73 -11.53 -2.31 -12.48
CA VAL A 73 -11.37 -1.15 -13.35
C VAL A 73 -11.50 0.14 -12.54
N SER A 74 -10.38 0.86 -12.38
CA SER A 74 -10.36 2.15 -11.69
C SER A 74 -10.92 3.27 -12.57
N ASN A 75 -11.67 4.20 -11.98
CA ASN A 75 -12.39 5.26 -12.71
C ASN A 75 -13.21 4.73 -13.91
N ARG A 76 -13.92 3.60 -13.73
CA ARG A 76 -14.72 2.97 -14.80
C ARG A 76 -15.83 3.87 -15.37
N GLY A 77 -16.29 4.83 -14.56
CA GLY A 77 -17.40 5.73 -14.90
C GLY A 77 -16.97 7.13 -15.33
N PHE A 78 -15.67 7.45 -15.35
CA PHE A 78 -15.17 8.80 -15.64
C PHE A 78 -15.77 9.89 -14.72
N GLU A 79 -16.05 9.52 -13.47
CA GLU A 79 -16.61 10.40 -12.44
C GLU A 79 -15.51 11.05 -11.58
N ALA A 80 -14.26 10.61 -11.76
CA ALA A 80 -13.10 11.20 -11.08
C ALA A 80 -12.76 12.58 -11.65
N GLY A 81 -12.10 13.41 -10.83
CA GLY A 81 -11.62 14.73 -11.24
C GLY A 81 -12.76 15.72 -11.48
N ARG A 82 -13.65 15.87 -10.49
CA ARG A 82 -14.80 16.79 -10.51
C ARG A 82 -14.44 18.23 -10.93
N ASP A 83 -13.20 18.65 -10.69
CA ASP A 83 -12.71 20.00 -11.01
C ASP A 83 -12.12 20.13 -12.43
N THR A 84 -12.09 19.04 -13.21
CA THR A 84 -11.62 19.03 -14.60
C THR A 84 -12.78 19.07 -15.59
N LEU A 85 -12.69 19.96 -16.58
CA LEU A 85 -13.63 20.05 -17.69
C LEU A 85 -12.85 19.97 -19.02
N PRO A 86 -12.99 18.89 -19.81
CA PRO A 86 -13.84 17.71 -19.55
C PRO A 86 -13.24 16.78 -18.46
N PRO A 87 -14.04 15.88 -17.86
CA PRO A 87 -13.57 14.97 -16.80
C PRO A 87 -12.35 14.16 -17.20
N THR A 88 -11.43 13.94 -16.26
CA THR A 88 -10.18 13.22 -16.54
C THR A 88 -10.40 11.75 -16.91
N ILE A 89 -9.56 11.25 -17.82
CA ILE A 89 -9.47 9.82 -18.12
C ILE A 89 -8.56 9.06 -17.15
N GLU A 90 -7.80 9.73 -16.27
CA GLU A 90 -6.88 9.03 -15.36
C GLU A 90 -7.65 8.01 -14.47
N PRO A 91 -7.15 6.77 -14.30
CA PRO A 91 -5.82 6.28 -14.65
C PRO A 91 -5.73 5.57 -16.02
N TRP A 92 -6.76 5.66 -16.87
CA TRP A 92 -6.74 5.05 -18.20
C TRP A 92 -5.56 5.58 -19.02
N LYS A 93 -4.93 4.68 -19.77
CA LYS A 93 -3.76 4.96 -20.60
C LYS A 93 -4.03 4.61 -22.05
N ILE A 94 -3.33 5.30 -22.94
CA ILE A 94 -3.51 5.17 -24.39
C ILE A 94 -2.56 4.09 -24.93
N ILE A 95 -3.08 3.22 -25.79
CA ILE A 95 -2.29 2.33 -26.66
C ILE A 95 -2.15 3.04 -28.02
N GLY A 96 -0.92 3.24 -28.48
CA GLY A 96 -0.61 4.01 -29.68
C GLY A 96 -0.28 5.48 -29.36
N ASN A 97 -0.26 6.33 -30.39
CA ASN A 97 0.12 7.74 -30.29
C ASN A 97 -0.68 8.62 -31.25
N LYS A 98 -0.62 9.95 -31.04
CA LYS A 98 -0.99 10.91 -32.10
C LYS A 98 0.02 10.76 -33.26
N PRO A 99 -0.40 10.77 -34.54
CA PRO A 99 -1.69 11.19 -35.09
C PRO A 99 -2.76 10.09 -35.24
N SER A 100 -2.48 8.85 -34.84
CA SER A 100 -3.32 7.68 -35.13
C SER A 100 -4.57 7.56 -34.25
N LEU A 101 -4.61 8.28 -33.12
CA LEU A 101 -5.66 8.18 -32.12
C LEU A 101 -5.86 9.51 -31.39
N ASN A 102 -7.12 9.88 -31.14
CA ASN A 102 -7.49 10.94 -30.21
C ASN A 102 -8.43 10.36 -29.14
N VAL A 103 -8.15 10.65 -27.87
CA VAL A 103 -8.91 10.14 -26.72
C VAL A 103 -9.30 11.31 -25.83
N SER A 104 -10.58 11.41 -25.51
CA SER A 104 -11.15 12.44 -24.64
C SER A 104 -12.38 11.92 -23.91
N THR A 105 -12.96 12.72 -23.04
CA THR A 105 -14.30 12.48 -22.49
C THR A 105 -15.28 13.50 -23.05
N ASP A 106 -16.55 13.11 -23.15
CA ASP A 106 -17.66 13.99 -23.50
C ASP A 106 -18.95 13.61 -22.75
N SER A 107 -20.04 14.34 -22.99
CA SER A 107 -21.33 14.11 -22.33
C SER A 107 -22.30 13.20 -23.12
N SER A 108 -21.78 12.31 -23.99
CA SER A 108 -22.59 11.50 -24.91
C SER A 108 -23.19 10.23 -24.27
N SER A 109 -22.88 9.92 -23.02
CA SER A 109 -23.40 8.71 -22.36
C SER A 109 -24.93 8.70 -22.31
N CYS A 110 -25.50 7.54 -22.62
CA CYS A 110 -26.95 7.32 -22.58
C CYS A 110 -27.50 7.23 -21.14
N PHE A 111 -26.64 7.03 -20.13
CA PHE A 111 -27.08 6.89 -18.74
C PHE A 111 -27.51 8.24 -18.16
N ALA A 112 -28.68 8.28 -17.51
CA ALA A 112 -29.21 9.51 -16.93
C ALA A 112 -28.37 10.05 -15.77
N LYS A 113 -27.80 9.14 -14.96
CA LYS A 113 -27.04 9.48 -13.74
C LYS A 113 -25.53 9.65 -13.97
N ASN A 114 -25.04 9.24 -15.13
CA ASN A 114 -23.65 9.43 -15.52
C ASN A 114 -23.62 9.76 -17.02
N LYS A 115 -23.50 11.06 -17.31
CA LYS A 115 -23.49 11.57 -18.68
C LYS A 115 -22.12 11.52 -19.33
N VAL A 116 -21.06 11.23 -18.59
CA VAL A 116 -19.71 11.22 -19.11
C VAL A 116 -19.45 9.90 -19.85
N ALA A 117 -18.89 9.99 -21.06
CA ALA A 117 -18.43 8.85 -21.84
C ALA A 117 -16.99 9.07 -22.30
N LEU A 118 -16.25 7.97 -22.45
CA LEU A 118 -14.97 7.98 -23.14
C LEU A 118 -15.20 8.02 -24.65
N LYS A 119 -14.64 9.03 -25.30
CA LYS A 119 -14.61 9.17 -26.74
C LYS A 119 -13.24 8.74 -27.26
N VAL A 120 -13.23 7.70 -28.10
CA VAL A 120 -12.03 7.18 -28.77
C VAL A 120 -12.20 7.38 -30.27
N GLU A 121 -11.43 8.29 -30.84
CA GLU A 121 -11.41 8.58 -32.27
C GLU A 121 -10.17 7.94 -32.90
N VAL A 122 -10.38 6.89 -33.69
CA VAL A 122 -9.32 6.26 -34.47
C VAL A 122 -9.10 7.06 -35.75
N LEU A 123 -7.90 7.60 -35.91
CA LEU A 123 -7.52 8.51 -37.00
C LEU A 123 -6.54 7.85 -38.00
N CYS A 124 -6.24 6.56 -37.82
CA CYS A 124 -5.44 5.75 -38.73
C CYS A 124 -6.31 4.77 -39.54
N SER A 125 -5.69 4.19 -40.57
CA SER A 125 -6.26 3.18 -41.47
C SER A 125 -5.44 1.89 -41.39
N GLU A 126 -5.88 0.81 -42.02
CA GLU A 126 -5.16 -0.48 -42.03
C GLU A 126 -3.67 -0.38 -42.35
N LYS A 127 -3.29 0.55 -43.22
CA LYS A 127 -1.89 0.76 -43.64
C LYS A 127 -1.10 1.73 -42.75
N THR A 128 -1.79 2.55 -41.96
CA THR A 128 -1.19 3.62 -41.16
C THR A 128 -1.29 3.41 -39.66
N CYS A 129 -2.11 2.45 -39.21
CA CYS A 129 -2.16 2.09 -37.81
C CYS A 129 -0.86 1.36 -37.41
N PRO A 130 -0.32 1.63 -36.20
CA PRO A 130 0.81 0.89 -35.67
C PRO A 130 0.50 -0.61 -35.57
N SER A 131 1.53 -1.45 -35.76
CA SER A 131 1.41 -2.91 -35.61
C SER A 131 0.98 -3.35 -34.21
N GLY A 132 1.26 -2.54 -33.18
CA GLY A 132 0.81 -2.75 -31.80
C GLY A 132 -0.64 -2.33 -31.54
N GLY A 133 -1.36 -1.85 -32.54
CA GLY A 133 -2.74 -1.40 -32.42
C GLY A 133 -2.88 0.02 -31.82
N VAL A 134 -4.14 0.45 -31.71
CA VAL A 134 -4.53 1.70 -31.05
C VAL A 134 -5.71 1.45 -30.12
N GLY A 135 -5.79 2.17 -29.02
CA GLY A 135 -6.89 2.02 -28.07
C GLY A 135 -6.57 2.60 -26.70
N VAL A 136 -7.19 2.03 -25.67
CA VAL A 136 -6.95 2.40 -24.27
C VAL A 136 -6.87 1.14 -23.40
N TYR A 137 -6.19 1.25 -22.27
CA TYR A 137 -6.20 0.24 -21.22
C TYR A 137 -6.35 0.88 -19.84
N ASN A 138 -6.88 0.12 -18.89
CA ASN A 138 -6.97 0.53 -17.50
C ASN A 138 -5.92 -0.26 -16.69
N PRO A 139 -5.07 0.37 -15.87
CA PRO A 139 -4.10 -0.35 -15.04
C PRO A 139 -4.70 -0.90 -13.74
N GLY A 140 -5.98 -0.68 -13.49
CA GLY A 140 -6.67 -1.03 -12.25
C GLY A 140 -6.21 -0.20 -11.05
N PHE A 141 -6.19 -0.82 -9.88
CA PHE A 141 -5.74 -0.22 -8.63
C PHE A 141 -4.29 -0.66 -8.35
N TRP A 142 -3.34 -0.04 -9.07
CA TRP A 142 -1.92 -0.41 -9.05
C TRP A 142 -1.61 -1.85 -9.49
N GLY A 143 -2.49 -2.47 -10.28
CA GLY A 143 -2.36 -3.82 -10.81
C GLY A 143 -3.72 -4.46 -11.10
N MET A 144 -3.71 -5.49 -11.95
CA MET A 144 -4.84 -6.38 -12.25
C MET A 144 -4.32 -7.80 -12.48
#